data_AF-A0A2V9WYA1-F1
#
_entry.id   AF-A0A2V9WYA1-F1
#
_cell.length_a   1.000
_cell.length_b   1.000
_cell.length_c   1.000
_cell.angle_alpha   90.00
_cell.angle_beta   90.00
_cell.angle_gamma   90.00
#
_symmetry.space_group_name_H-M   'P 1'
#
loop_
_entity.id
_entity.type
_entity.pdbx_description
1 polymer ?
#
loop_
_entity_poly.entity_id
_entity_poly.type
_entity_poly.pdbx_seq_one_letter_code
_entity_poly.pdbx_strand_id
1 'polypeptide(L)'
;NLPVLSWIFLRGRCRYCKAPISLRYVIVELLTGALFLGCFWHFGLTLAALKYCVFGYLLLGLIFTDAETKLLPNKLTLPGLAIGLMFSL
;
A
#
# COMPACT_ATOMS: atom_id res chain seq x y z
N ASN A 1 14.44 -4.26 4.24
CA ASN A 1 14.27 -3.81 2.84
C ASN A 1 13.23 -2.71 2.79
N LEU A 2 13.66 -1.44 2.82
CA LEU A 2 12.82 -0.26 2.54
C LEU A 2 13.16 0.20 1.12
N PRO A 3 12.44 -0.29 0.09
CA PRO A 3 12.80 -0.04 -1.29
C PRO A 3 12.82 1.45 -1.62
N VAL A 4 11.97 2.33 -1.07
CA VAL A 4 12.02 3.78 -1.39
C VAL A 4 13.26 4.47 -0.84
N LEU A 5 13.58 4.28 0.44
CA LEU A 5 14.80 4.84 1.03
C LEU A 5 16.04 4.30 0.33
N SER A 6 16.07 2.98 0.08
CA SER A 6 17.16 2.36 -0.66
C SER A 6 17.24 2.90 -2.10
N TRP A 7 16.12 3.13 -2.77
CA TRP A 7 16.07 3.66 -4.15
C TRP A 7 16.62 5.07 -4.26
N ILE A 8 16.25 5.96 -3.33
CA ILE A 8 16.75 7.33 -3.28
C ILE A 8 18.27 7.34 -3.02
N PHE A 9 18.75 6.57 -2.05
CA PHE A 9 20.18 6.49 -1.73
C PHE A 9 21.01 5.72 -2.78
N LEU A 10 20.40 4.79 -3.52
CA LEU A 10 21.08 3.96 -4.53
C LEU A 10 20.80 4.41 -5.97
N ARG A 11 20.19 5.59 -6.18
CA ARG A 11 19.84 6.15 -7.50
C ARG A 11 19.06 5.17 -8.39
N GLY A 12 18.09 4.49 -7.81
CA GLY A 12 17.19 3.58 -8.52
C GLY A 12 17.74 2.19 -8.85
N ARG A 13 18.89 1.81 -8.28
CA ARG A 13 19.49 0.48 -8.49
C ARG A 13 19.65 -0.32 -7.19
N CYS A 14 19.49 -1.63 -7.29
CA CYS A 14 19.75 -2.57 -6.20
C CYS A 14 21.22 -2.50 -5.74
N ARG A 15 21.49 -2.45 -4.41
CA ARG A 15 22.85 -2.34 -3.85
C ARG A 15 23.75 -3.53 -4.22
N TYR A 16 23.19 -4.74 -4.19
CA TYR A 16 23.93 -5.98 -4.39
C TYR A 16 23.93 -6.43 -5.85
N CYS A 17 22.79 -6.23 -6.53
CA CYS A 17 22.51 -6.82 -7.83
C CYS A 17 22.51 -5.83 -9.00
N LYS A 18 22.62 -4.52 -8.72
CA LYS A 18 22.56 -3.39 -9.69
C LYS A 18 21.33 -3.36 -10.62
N ALA A 19 20.42 -4.30 -10.48
CA ALA A 19 19.16 -4.34 -11.22
C ALA A 19 18.34 -3.07 -10.97
N PRO A 20 17.64 -2.55 -12.01
CA PRO A 20 16.71 -1.44 -11.84
C PRO A 20 15.58 -1.87 -10.91
N ILE A 21 15.35 -1.10 -9.85
CA ILE A 21 14.19 -1.31 -8.99
C ILE A 21 12.98 -0.72 -9.73
N SER A 22 11.92 -1.50 -9.89
CA SER A 22 10.74 -1.06 -10.64
C SER A 22 10.12 0.17 -9.97
N LEU A 23 9.88 1.22 -10.76
CA LEU A 23 9.29 2.49 -10.30
C LEU A 23 7.94 2.26 -9.61
N ARG A 24 7.23 1.20 -9.98
CA ARG A 24 5.99 0.76 -9.35
C ARG A 24 6.12 0.56 -7.85
N TYR A 25 7.17 -0.12 -7.37
CA TYR A 25 7.37 -0.34 -5.94
C TYR A 25 7.54 0.98 -5.18
N VAL A 26 8.24 1.94 -5.80
CA VAL A 26 8.44 3.27 -5.22
C VAL A 26 7.10 4.01 -5.14
N ILE A 27 6.29 3.96 -6.20
CA ILE A 27 4.98 4.60 -6.24
C ILE A 27 4.03 3.99 -5.20
N VAL A 28 3.95 2.67 -5.11
CA VAL A 28 3.09 1.96 -4.15
C VAL A 28 3.45 2.34 -2.71
N GLU A 29 4.74 2.38 -2.39
CA GLU A 29 5.21 2.71 -1.04
C GLU A 29 4.99 4.19 -0.70
N LEU A 30 5.22 5.12 -1.64
CA LEU A 30 4.90 6.54 -1.47
C LEU A 30 3.40 6.78 -1.28
N LEU A 31 2.56 6.13 -2.08
CA LEU A 31 1.10 6.24 -1.95
C LEU A 31 0.62 5.65 -0.63
N THR A 32 1.20 4.54 -0.18
CA THR A 32 0.87 3.95 1.13
C THR A 32 1.25 4.91 2.26
N GLY A 33 2.45 5.50 2.22
CA GLY A 33 2.89 6.50 3.19
C GLY A 33 2.01 7.74 3.19
N ALA A 34 1.66 8.27 2.01
CA ALA A 34 0.78 9.42 1.88
C ALA A 34 -0.65 9.13 2.40
N LEU A 35 -1.16 7.93 2.14
CA LEU A 35 -2.47 7.49 2.63
C LEU A 35 -2.50 7.44 4.16
N PHE A 36 -1.46 6.88 4.77
CA PHE A 36 -1.38 6.76 6.24
C PHE A 36 -1.20 8.13 6.89
N LEU A 37 -0.35 8.97 6.31
CA LEU A 37 -0.16 10.34 6.76
C LEU A 37 -1.45 11.16 6.64
N GLY A 38 -2.17 11.03 5.53
CA GLY A 38 -3.46 11.70 5.33
C GLY A 38 -4.53 11.25 6.32
N CYS A 39 -4.62 9.94 6.57
CA CYS A 39 -5.54 9.39 7.58
C CYS A 39 -5.19 9.89 8.98
N PHE A 40 -3.91 9.89 9.33
CA PHE A 40 -3.44 10.39 10.62
C PHE A 40 -3.68 11.89 10.78
N TRP A 41 -3.45 12.68 9.73
CA TRP A 41 -3.65 14.13 9.79
C TRP A 41 -5.12 14.51 9.92
N HIS A 42 -6.01 13.78 9.24
CA HIS A 42 -7.44 14.08 9.27
C HIS A 42 -8.16 13.54 10.52
N PHE A 43 -7.85 12.29 10.93
CA PHE A 43 -8.57 11.60 12.00
C PHE A 43 -7.79 11.52 13.32
N GLY A 44 -6.50 11.89 13.33
CA GLY A 44 -5.62 11.74 14.49
C GLY A 44 -5.31 10.28 14.85
N LEU A 45 -4.86 10.05 16.08
CA LEU A 45 -4.57 8.71 16.61
C LEU A 45 -5.86 8.00 17.09
N THR A 46 -6.83 7.84 16.19
CA THR A 46 -8.16 7.29 16.51
C THR A 46 -8.41 5.95 15.83
N LEU A 47 -9.43 5.21 16.31
CA LEU A 47 -9.87 3.97 15.66
C LEU A 47 -10.38 4.22 14.23
N ALA A 48 -10.95 5.40 13.96
CA ALA A 48 -11.34 5.81 12.62
C ALA A 48 -10.13 5.86 11.67
N ALA A 49 -9.02 6.48 12.11
CA ALA A 49 -7.78 6.52 11.33
C ALA A 49 -7.30 5.10 10.96
N LEU A 50 -7.34 4.17 11.93
CA LEU A 50 -6.97 2.77 11.69
C LEU A 50 -7.88 2.11 10.64
N LYS A 51 -9.21 2.27 10.75
CA LYS A 51 -10.17 1.73 9.79
C LYS A 51 -9.88 2.21 8.36
N TYR A 52 -9.65 3.52 8.18
CA TYR A 52 -9.35 4.11 6.88
C TYR A 52 -7.96 3.73 6.35
N CYS A 53 -6.94 3.60 7.21
CA CYS A 53 -5.63 3.09 6.81
C CYS A 53 -5.71 1.66 6.28
N VAL A 54 -6.40 0.77 7.00
CA VAL A 54 -6.57 -0.64 6.59
C VAL A 54 -7.35 -0.73 5.28
N PHE A 55 -8.48 -0.01 5.19
CA PHE A 55 -9.30 0.01 4.00
C PHE A 55 -8.53 0.55 2.78
N GLY A 56 -7.83 1.68 2.96
CA GLY A 56 -7.03 2.29 1.92
C GLY A 56 -5.87 1.42 1.46
N TYR A 57 -5.18 0.73 2.38
CA TYR A 57 -4.12 -0.23 2.03
C TYR A 57 -4.65 -1.40 1.20
N LEU A 58 -5.81 -1.96 1.56
CA LEU A 58 -6.46 -3.03 0.80
C LEU A 58 -6.84 -2.56 -0.60
N LEU A 59 -7.47 -1.38 -0.73
CA LEU A 59 -7.84 -0.82 -2.04
C LEU A 59 -6.61 -0.54 -2.90
N LEU A 60 -5.55 0.02 -2.32
CA LEU A 60 -4.31 0.30 -3.04
C LEU A 60 -3.73 -0.99 -3.61
N GLY A 61 -3.66 -2.06 -2.82
CA GLY A 61 -3.25 -3.39 -3.30
C GLY A 61 -4.12 -3.94 -4.42
N LEU A 62 -5.45 -3.77 -4.32
CA LEU A 62 -6.39 -4.18 -5.38
C LEU A 62 -6.20 -3.40 -6.67
N ILE A 63 -6.06 -2.07 -6.60
CA ILE A 63 -5.88 -1.20 -7.78
C ILE A 63 -4.63 -1.60 -8.57
N PHE A 64 -3.50 -1.79 -7.89
CA PHE A 64 -2.26 -2.18 -8.57
C PHE A 64 -2.32 -3.61 -9.12
N THR A 65 -2.93 -4.54 -8.39
CA THR A 65 -3.07 -5.93 -8.87
C THR A 65 -4.01 -6.01 -10.07
N ASP A 66 -5.11 -5.26 -10.04
CA ASP A 66 -6.07 -5.16 -11.13
C ASP A 66 -5.44 -4.51 -12.37
N ALA A 67 -4.69 -3.42 -12.19
CA ALA A 67 -4.01 -2.76 -13.30
C ALA A 67 -2.97 -3.65 -14.01
N GLU A 68 -2.32 -4.57 -13.28
CA GLU A 68 -1.33 -5.50 -13.85
C GLU A 68 -1.96 -6.74 -14.48
N THR A 69 -2.90 -7.36 -13.78
CA THR A 69 -3.37 -8.71 -14.12
C THR A 69 -4.82 -8.75 -14.58
N LYS A 70 -5.57 -7.66 -14.41
CA LYS A 70 -7.03 -7.56 -14.60
C LYS A 70 -7.80 -8.64 -13.83
N LEU A 71 -7.21 -9.13 -12.75
CA LEU A 71 -7.76 -10.18 -11.90
C LEU A 71 -7.76 -9.68 -10.46
N LEU A 72 -8.90 -9.85 -9.80
CA LEU A 72 -9.03 -9.58 -8.37
C LEU A 72 -8.65 -10.84 -7.59
N PRO A 73 -7.52 -10.83 -6.85
CA PRO A 73 -7.09 -12.02 -6.14
C PRO A 73 -8.04 -12.31 -4.97
N ASN A 74 -8.71 -13.46 -5.02
CA ASN A 74 -9.59 -13.95 -3.93
C ASN A 74 -8.92 -13.92 -2.55
N LYS A 75 -7.59 -14.10 -2.51
CA LYS A 75 -6.78 -14.03 -1.29
C LYS A 75 -6.74 -12.64 -0.65
N LEU A 76 -7.13 -11.59 -1.37
CA LEU A 76 -7.17 -10.22 -0.87
C LEU A 76 -8.61 -9.69 -0.79
N THR A 77 -9.47 -10.03 -1.75
CA THR A 77 -10.89 -9.63 -1.74
C THR A 77 -11.70 -10.31 -0.63
N LEU A 78 -11.56 -11.62 -0.42
CA LEU A 78 -12.32 -12.33 0.63
C LEU A 78 -11.98 -11.86 2.05
N PRO A 79 -10.71 -11.79 2.47
CA PRO A 79 -10.40 -11.24 3.80
C PRO A 79 -10.70 -9.74 3.89
N GLY A 80 -10.52 -8.99 2.80
CA GLY A 80 -10.88 -7.56 2.77
C GLY A 80 -12.37 -7.34 3.02
N LEU A 81 -13.24 -8.16 2.44
CA LEU A 81 -14.68 -8.14 2.69
C LEU A 81 -15.01 -8.49 4.14
N ALA A 82 -14.38 -9.53 4.70
CA ALA A 82 -14.59 -9.91 6.10
C ALA A 82 -14.19 -8.78 7.07
N ILE A 83 -13.02 -8.16 6.85
CA ILE A 83 -12.54 -7.02 7.64
C ILE A 83 -13.48 -5.81 7.48
N GLY A 84 -13.95 -5.54 6.26
CA GLY A 84 -14.89 -4.45 5.99
C GLY A 84 -16.21 -4.62 6.74
N LEU A 85 -16.77 -5.84 6.74
CA LEU A 85 -17.97 -6.17 7.50
C LEU A 85 -17.75 -6.02 9.02
N MET A 86 -16.60 -6.50 9.53
CA MET A 86 -16.25 -6.32 10.94
C MET A 86 -16.13 -4.85 11.35
N PHE A 87 -15.63 -3.98 10.47
CA PHE A 87 -15.53 -2.54 10.74
C PHE A 87 -16.82 -1.77 10.54
N SER A 88 -17.81 -2.36 9.86
CA SER A 88 -19.14 -1.79 9.68
C SER A 88 -20.07 -2.01 10.87
N LEU A 89 -19.76 -2.99 11.73
CA LEU A 89 -20.41 -3.21 13.02
C LEU A 89 -19.85 -2.26 14.09
#